data_AF-A0A8H5VVP7-F1
#
_entry.id   AF-A0A8H5VVP7-F1
#
_cell.length_a   1.000
_cell.length_b   1.000
_cell.length_c   1.000
_cell.angle_alpha   90.00
_cell.angle_beta   90.00
_cell.angle_gamma   90.00
#
_symmetry.space_group_name_H-M   'P 1'
#
loop_
_entity.id
_entity.type
_entity.pdbx_description
1 polymer ?
#
loop_
_entity_poly.entity_id
_entity_poly.type
_entity_poly.pdbx_seq_one_letter_code
_entity_poly.pdbx_strand_id
1 'polypeptide(L)'
;MLSNTAGATGGELVMERADGKLQKLRQCETGSVAFIQERHVTHTALRSDGPEVRMIMVCPMWPSSPFIRDDTFLTYTRTISDTSELYGQYADYRFGMLIERLRSRRAQSLDDRHKGVKLGTGEFKALIQE
;
A
#
# COMPACT_ATOMS: atom_id res chain seq x y z
N MET A 1 8.45 -6.82 14.47
CA MET A 1 8.19 -8.07 15.21
C MET A 1 7.98 -7.73 16.67
N LEU A 2 6.84 -8.12 17.25
CA LEU A 2 6.49 -7.78 18.64
C LEU A 2 6.80 -8.92 19.62
N SER A 3 6.85 -10.16 19.16
CA SER A 3 7.14 -11.34 19.97
C SER A 3 8.57 -11.84 19.79
N ASN A 4 9.09 -12.55 20.80
CA ASN A 4 10.32 -13.31 20.67
C ASN A 4 10.09 -14.56 19.80
N THR A 5 10.94 -14.73 18.80
CA THR A 5 10.88 -15.81 17.80
C THR A 5 12.09 -16.74 17.86
N ALA A 6 12.98 -16.60 18.85
CA ALA A 6 14.24 -17.36 18.91
C ALA A 6 14.08 -18.90 18.96
N GLY A 7 12.95 -19.40 19.46
CA GLY A 7 12.61 -20.84 19.47
C GLY A 7 11.58 -21.24 18.41
N ALA A 8 11.10 -20.28 17.61
CA ALA A 8 9.91 -20.47 16.79
C ALA A 8 10.28 -21.24 15.53
N THR A 9 9.73 -22.45 15.39
CA THR A 9 9.85 -23.22 14.16
C THR A 9 8.73 -22.82 13.22
N GLY A 10 9.05 -22.42 11.99
CA GLY A 10 8.04 -21.92 11.06
C GLY A 10 7.75 -20.41 11.23
N GLY A 11 6.60 -19.94 10.76
CA GLY A 11 6.24 -18.53 10.87
C GLY A 11 7.10 -17.57 10.04
N GLU A 12 8.04 -18.08 9.25
CA GLU A 12 8.88 -17.24 8.40
C GLU A 12 8.07 -16.67 7.24
N LEU A 13 8.47 -15.48 6.80
CA LEU A 13 7.91 -14.91 5.59
C LEU A 13 8.62 -15.51 4.39
N VAL A 14 7.86 -16.07 3.46
CA VAL A 14 8.36 -16.52 2.16
C VAL A 14 7.91 -15.53 1.12
N MET A 15 8.83 -15.14 0.24
CA MET A 15 8.54 -14.31 -0.92
C MET A 15 8.95 -15.02 -2.20
N GLU A 16 8.18 -14.81 -3.25
CA GLU A 16 8.54 -15.22 -4.60
C GLU A 16 9.44 -14.14 -5.23
N ARG A 17 10.58 -14.57 -5.75
CA ARG A 17 11.51 -13.72 -6.49
C ARG A 17 11.06 -13.55 -7.94
N ALA A 18 11.65 -12.58 -8.63
CA ALA A 18 11.40 -12.34 -10.05
C ALA A 18 11.77 -13.54 -10.95
N ASP A 19 12.64 -14.45 -10.50
CA ASP A 19 12.99 -15.69 -11.21
C ASP A 19 12.04 -16.87 -10.89
N GLY A 20 10.94 -16.62 -10.17
CA GLY A 20 9.97 -17.63 -9.74
C GLY A 20 10.44 -18.50 -8.57
N LYS A 21 11.65 -18.25 -8.03
CA LYS A 21 12.14 -19.02 -6.88
C LYS A 21 11.59 -18.46 -5.58
N LEU A 22 11.23 -19.35 -4.68
CA LEU A 22 10.83 -18.99 -3.33
C LEU A 22 12.07 -18.69 -2.48
N GLN A 23 12.04 -17.55 -1.79
CA GLN A 23 13.03 -17.16 -0.81
C GLN A 23 12.38 -17.05 0.55
N LYS A 24 12.91 -17.79 1.53
CA LYS A 24 12.63 -17.54 2.94
C LYS A 24 13.39 -16.28 3.37
N LEU A 25 12.65 -15.29 3.87
CA LEU A 25 13.25 -14.14 4.54
C LEU A 25 13.75 -14.58 5.92
N ARG A 26 14.88 -14.01 6.34
CA ARG A 26 15.37 -14.18 7.70
C ARG A 26 14.27 -13.74 8.66
N GLN A 27 13.95 -14.56 9.67
CA GLN A 27 13.01 -14.15 10.70
C GLN A 27 13.47 -12.84 11.35
N CYS A 28 12.54 -11.92 11.52
CA CYS A 28 12.80 -10.70 12.27
C CYS A 28 12.89 -11.03 13.76
N GLU A 29 13.90 -10.50 14.43
CA GLU A 29 14.02 -10.54 15.88
C GLU A 29 13.04 -9.55 16.53
N THR A 30 12.73 -9.74 17.81
CA THR A 30 11.91 -8.80 18.58
C THR A 30 12.42 -7.37 18.42
N GLY A 31 11.52 -6.41 18.14
CA GLY A 31 11.89 -5.01 17.91
C GLY A 31 12.43 -4.71 16.51
N SER A 32 12.68 -5.73 15.68
CA SER A 32 13.07 -5.52 14.28
C SER A 32 11.85 -5.20 13.40
N VAL A 33 12.09 -4.43 12.34
CA VAL A 33 11.10 -4.12 11.29
C VAL A 33 11.60 -4.64 9.94
N ALA A 34 10.68 -5.08 9.09
CA ALA A 34 10.94 -5.38 7.70
C ALA A 34 10.01 -4.54 6.83
N PHE A 35 10.57 -3.95 5.77
CA PHE A 35 9.81 -3.22 4.76
C PHE A 35 9.63 -4.10 3.54
N ILE A 36 8.38 -4.22 3.08
CA ILE A 36 8.02 -5.03 1.93
C ILE A 36 7.15 -4.16 1.03
N GLN A 37 7.43 -4.20 -0.27
CA GLN A 37 6.54 -3.64 -1.26
C GLN A 37 5.40 -4.63 -1.48
N GLU A 38 4.34 -4.44 -0.69
CA GLU A 38 3.09 -5.18 -0.82
C GLU A 38 2.50 -4.99 -2.24
N ARG A 39 1.59 -5.87 -2.66
CA ARG A 39 1.01 -5.98 -4.02
C ARG A 39 1.97 -6.45 -5.12
N HIS A 40 3.22 -6.01 -5.09
CA HIS A 40 4.21 -6.29 -6.14
C HIS A 40 5.09 -7.50 -5.82
N VAL A 41 5.24 -7.81 -4.53
CA VAL A 41 5.94 -9.02 -4.08
C VAL A 41 4.92 -10.01 -3.55
N THR A 42 4.77 -11.14 -4.25
CA THR A 42 4.00 -12.29 -3.74
C THR A 42 4.71 -12.80 -2.49
N HIS A 43 4.02 -12.80 -1.37
CA HIS A 43 4.56 -13.29 -0.12
C HIS A 43 3.49 -13.95 0.73
N THR A 44 3.92 -14.83 1.62
CA THR A 44 3.06 -15.48 2.60
C THR A 44 3.83 -15.82 3.87
N ALA A 45 3.15 -15.77 5.02
CA ALA A 45 3.72 -16.28 6.25
C ALA A 45 3.51 -17.80 6.32
N LEU A 46 4.58 -18.55 6.55
CA LEU A 46 4.48 -19.98 6.81
C LEU A 46 3.75 -20.22 8.12
N ARG A 47 3.13 -21.39 8.22
CA ARG A 47 2.54 -21.86 9.46
C ARG A 47 3.64 -21.95 10.53
N SER A 48 3.36 -21.42 11.73
CA SER A 48 4.20 -21.64 12.90
C SER A 48 3.87 -23.01 13.48
N ASP A 49 4.90 -23.77 13.86
CA ASP A 49 4.78 -25.04 14.55
C ASP A 49 5.34 -24.89 15.97
N GLY A 50 4.55 -25.28 16.97
CA GLY A 50 4.87 -25.12 18.39
C GLY A 50 3.98 -24.15 19.17
N PRO A 51 4.19 -24.06 20.50
CA PRO A 51 3.37 -23.25 21.42
C PRO A 51 3.69 -21.75 21.37
N GLU A 52 4.70 -21.35 20.61
CA GLU A 52 5.20 -19.98 20.58
C GLU A 52 4.27 -19.06 19.78
N VAL A 53 3.96 -17.89 20.35
CA VAL A 53 3.06 -16.93 19.72
C VAL A 53 3.87 -15.94 18.89
N ARG A 54 3.61 -15.92 17.58
CA ARG A 54 4.18 -14.92 16.67
C ARG A 54 3.24 -13.71 16.55
N MET A 55 3.64 -12.58 17.14
CA MET A 55 2.92 -11.31 17.07
C MET A 55 3.64 -10.34 16.15
N ILE A 56 2.93 -9.85 15.14
CA ILE A 56 3.40 -8.81 14.23
C ILE A 56 2.42 -7.65 14.22
N MET A 57 2.95 -6.45 14.01
CA MET A 57 2.18 -5.28 13.63
C MET A 57 2.51 -4.98 12.17
N VAL A 58 1.47 -4.88 11.34
CA VAL A 58 1.60 -4.45 9.96
C VAL A 58 1.17 -2.99 9.91
N CYS A 59 2.09 -2.11 9.50
CA CYS A 59 1.79 -0.70 9.27
C CYS A 59 1.82 -0.46 7.76
N PRO A 60 0.66 -0.40 7.09
CA PRO A 60 0.63 -0.06 5.67
C PRO A 60 1.10 1.39 5.51
N MET A 61 1.99 1.61 4.56
CA MET A 61 2.45 2.95 4.20
C MET A 61 1.96 3.26 2.79
N TRP A 62 1.46 4.48 2.60
CA TRP A 62 0.94 4.91 1.33
C TRP A 62 1.89 5.89 0.64
N PRO A 63 1.85 5.98 -0.70
CA PRO A 63 2.58 7.02 -1.43
C PRO A 63 2.19 8.40 -0.91
N SER A 64 3.19 9.21 -0.54
CA SER A 64 2.96 10.60 -0.16
C SER A 64 2.55 11.48 -1.35
N SER A 65 3.01 11.12 -2.56
CA SER A 65 2.72 11.89 -3.77
C SER A 65 1.44 11.39 -4.45
N PRO A 66 0.50 12.30 -4.78
CA PRO A 66 -0.69 11.94 -5.55
C PRO A 66 -0.37 11.52 -6.97
N PHE A 67 0.78 11.89 -7.51
CA PHE A 67 1.11 11.60 -8.92
C PHE A 67 1.74 10.23 -9.12
N ILE A 68 1.98 9.51 -8.04
CA ILE A 68 2.44 8.12 -8.09
C ILE A 68 1.21 7.21 -8.12
N ARG A 69 1.35 6.09 -8.84
CA ARG A 69 0.34 5.04 -8.87
C ARG A 69 0.11 4.50 -7.45
N ASP A 70 -1.15 4.51 -7.04
CA ASP A 70 -1.59 3.94 -5.76
C ASP A 70 -2.30 2.61 -6.02
N ASP A 71 -1.64 1.51 -5.65
CA ASP A 71 -2.17 0.14 -5.76
C ASP A 71 -2.69 -0.39 -4.40
N THR A 72 -3.06 0.49 -3.46
CA THR A 72 -3.64 0.10 -2.16
C THR A 72 -4.94 -0.69 -2.35
N PHE A 73 -5.08 -1.79 -1.61
CA PHE A 73 -6.29 -2.63 -1.60
C PHE A 73 -6.58 -3.16 -0.19
N LEU A 74 -7.86 -3.40 0.12
CA LEU A 74 -8.31 -3.79 1.47
C LEU A 74 -8.80 -5.24 1.55
N THR A 75 -8.66 -6.02 0.48
CA THR A 75 -9.33 -7.33 0.31
C THR A 75 -9.15 -8.27 1.51
N TYR A 76 -7.93 -8.40 2.05
CA TYR A 76 -7.65 -9.34 3.14
C TYR A 76 -7.91 -8.76 4.53
N THR A 77 -7.84 -7.44 4.69
CA THR A 77 -7.99 -6.78 6.00
C THR A 77 -9.46 -6.65 6.40
N ARG A 78 -10.36 -6.51 5.42
CA ARG A 78 -11.81 -6.29 5.64
C ARG A 78 -12.48 -7.35 6.51
N THR A 79 -12.03 -8.60 6.46
CA THR A 79 -12.70 -9.71 7.15
C THR A 79 -12.40 -9.77 8.65
N ILE A 80 -11.35 -9.07 9.10
CA ILE A 80 -10.83 -9.15 10.48
C ILE A 80 -10.77 -7.79 11.18
N SER A 81 -11.31 -6.73 10.55
CA SER A 81 -11.24 -5.35 11.04
C SER A 81 -12.63 -4.74 11.14
N ASP A 82 -12.76 -3.66 11.92
CA ASP A 82 -13.95 -2.81 11.87
C ASP A 82 -14.00 -2.15 10.48
N THR A 83 -14.98 -2.55 9.69
CA THR A 83 -15.12 -2.06 8.32
C THR A 83 -15.48 -0.58 8.28
N SER A 84 -16.23 -0.06 9.25
CA SER A 84 -16.63 1.35 9.25
C SER A 84 -15.41 2.24 9.45
N GLU A 85 -14.57 1.90 10.44
CA GLU A 85 -13.34 2.64 10.70
C GLU A 85 -12.33 2.48 9.55
N LEU A 86 -12.12 1.26 9.07
CA LEU A 86 -11.18 0.97 7.98
C LEU A 86 -11.54 1.73 6.70
N TYR A 87 -12.82 1.72 6.31
CA TYR A 87 -13.27 2.45 5.12
C TYR A 87 -13.28 3.96 5.31
N GLY A 88 -13.54 4.45 6.53
CA GLY A 88 -13.41 5.88 6.85
C GLY A 88 -11.99 6.37 6.62
N GLN A 89 -11.00 5.72 7.24
CA GLN A 89 -9.58 6.05 7.07
C GLN A 89 -9.14 5.96 5.61
N TYR A 90 -9.57 4.90 4.92
CA TYR A 90 -9.26 4.72 3.50
C TYR A 90 -9.88 5.80 2.61
N ALA A 91 -11.14 6.16 2.86
CA ALA A 91 -11.82 7.21 2.11
C ALA A 91 -11.14 8.57 2.30
N ASP A 92 -10.81 8.93 3.55
CA ASP A 92 -10.12 10.18 3.87
C ASP A 92 -8.78 10.30 3.12
N TYR A 93 -7.98 9.23 3.12
CA TYR A 93 -6.75 9.17 2.34
C TYR A 93 -7.01 9.36 0.84
N ARG A 94 -7.92 8.59 0.26
CA ARG A 94 -8.21 8.62 -1.19
C ARG A 94 -8.78 9.96 -1.64
N PHE A 95 -9.66 10.57 -0.84
CA PHE A 95 -10.18 11.91 -1.10
C PHE A 95 -9.10 12.97 -1.00
N GLY A 96 -8.21 12.89 -0.01
CA GLY A 96 -7.03 13.76 0.09
C GLY A 96 -6.18 13.70 -1.18
N MET A 97 -5.89 12.50 -1.67
CA MET A 97 -5.12 12.34 -2.91
C MET A 97 -5.82 12.92 -4.13
N LEU A 98 -7.13 12.70 -4.27
CA LEU A 98 -7.92 13.21 -5.38
C LEU A 98 -7.97 14.75 -5.39
N ILE A 99 -8.17 15.35 -4.21
CA ILE A 99 -8.19 16.81 -4.04
C ILE A 99 -6.87 17.43 -4.51
N GLU A 100 -5.74 16.85 -4.13
CA GLU A 100 -4.43 17.37 -4.55
C GLU A 100 -4.19 17.23 -6.06
N ARG A 101 -4.63 16.11 -6.69
CA ARG A 101 -4.59 15.96 -8.15
C ARG A 101 -5.41 17.03 -8.85
N LEU A 102 -6.64 17.26 -8.38
CA LEU A 102 -7.55 18.27 -8.94
C LEU A 102 -6.99 19.70 -8.77
N ARG A 103 -6.42 20.02 -7.60
CA ARG A 103 -5.76 21.30 -7.35
C ARG A 103 -4.60 21.53 -8.31
N SER A 104 -3.73 20.54 -8.48
CA SER A 104 -2.60 20.62 -9.42
C SER A 104 -3.06 20.80 -10.85
N ARG A 105 -4.06 20.03 -11.31
CA ARG A 105 -4.61 20.16 -12.66
C ARG A 105 -5.28 21.51 -12.90
N ARG A 106 -5.96 22.06 -11.89
CA ARG A 106 -6.51 23.43 -11.96
C ARG A 106 -5.39 24.47 -12.11
N ALA A 107 -4.31 24.34 -11.36
CA ALA A 107 -3.16 25.25 -11.46
C ALA A 107 -2.52 25.20 -12.85
N GLN A 108 -2.30 23.99 -13.39
CA GLN A 108 -1.83 23.79 -14.77
C GLN A 108 -2.76 24.45 -15.79
N SER A 109 -4.08 24.25 -15.68
CA SER A 109 -5.03 24.86 -16.61
C SER A 109 -5.01 26.39 -16.56
N LEU A 110 -4.75 26.99 -15.39
CA LEU A 110 -4.62 28.45 -15.29
C LEU A 110 -3.33 28.94 -15.96
N ASP A 111 -2.21 28.26 -15.74
CA ASP A 111 -0.92 28.57 -16.38
C ASP A 111 -1.00 28.45 -17.92
N ASP A 112 -1.60 27.37 -18.41
CA ASP A 112 -1.85 27.15 -19.85
C ASP A 112 -2.69 28.27 -20.46
N ARG A 113 -3.73 28.74 -19.73
CA ARG A 113 -4.56 29.87 -20.16
C ARG A 113 -3.77 31.17 -20.23
N HIS A 114 -2.87 31.44 -19.26
CA HIS A 114 -1.99 32.60 -19.31
C HIS A 114 -1.01 32.55 -20.49
N LYS A 115 -0.55 31.34 -20.84
CA LYS A 115 0.34 31.10 -22.00
C LYS A 115 -0.39 31.07 -23.34
N GLY A 116 -1.73 31.19 -23.36
CA GLY A 116 -2.54 31.11 -24.57
C GLY A 116 -2.62 29.69 -25.18
N VAL A 117 -2.25 28.65 -24.42
CA VAL A 117 -2.35 27.26 -24.84
C VAL A 117 -3.84 26.88 -24.92
N LYS A 118 -4.25 26.28 -26.04
CA LYS A 118 -5.62 25.79 -26.20
C LYS A 118 -5.84 24.58 -25.29
N LEU A 119 -6.97 24.57 -24.58
CA LEU A 119 -7.35 23.44 -23.73
C LEU A 119 -7.56 22.17 -24.57
N GLY A 120 -6.85 21.09 -24.23
CA GLY A 120 -7.09 19.76 -24.79
C GLY A 120 -8.45 19.22 -24.33
N THR A 121 -9.47 19.39 -25.17
CA THR A 121 -10.87 19.00 -24.83
C THR A 121 -11.04 17.49 -24.63
N GLY A 122 -10.22 16.66 -25.27
CA GLY A 122 -10.21 15.21 -25.07
C GLY A 122 -9.71 14.80 -23.68
N GLU A 123 -8.55 15.30 -23.28
CA GLU A 123 -7.97 15.03 -21.95
C GLU A 123 -8.86 15.53 -20.81
N PHE A 124 -9.47 16.70 -20.99
CA PHE A 124 -10.39 17.26 -20.01
C PHE A 124 -11.64 16.40 -19.82
N LYS A 125 -12.20 15.86 -20.90
CA LYS A 125 -13.35 14.95 -20.83
C LYS A 125 -12.97 13.63 -20.17
N ALA A 126 -11.80 13.07 -20.49
CA ALA A 126 -11.31 11.84 -19.87
C ALA A 126 -11.16 12.00 -18.35
N LEU A 127 -10.64 13.14 -17.90
CA LEU A 127 -10.45 13.44 -16.47
C LEU A 127 -11.77 13.47 -15.66
N ILE A 128 -12.86 13.96 -16.26
CA ILE A 128 -14.16 14.08 -15.56
C ILE A 128 -14.91 12.74 -15.52
N GLN A 129 -14.59 11.82 -16.43
CA GLN A 129 -15.26 10.53 -16.55
C GLN A 129 -14.61 9.41 -15.72
N GLU A 130 -13.47 9.68 -15.09
CA GLU A 130 -12.77 8.79 -14.15
C GLU A 130 -13.34 8.90 -12.73
#